data_AF-A0A1H9MRL3-F1
#
_entry.id   AF-A0A1H9MRL3-F1
#
_cell.length_a   1.000
_cell.length_b   1.000
_cell.length_c   1.000
_cell.angle_alpha   90.00
_cell.angle_beta   90.00
_cell.angle_gamma   90.00
#
_symmetry.space_group_name_H-M   'P 1'
#
loop_
_entity.id
_entity.type
_entity.pdbx_description
1 polymer ?
#
loop_
_entity_poly.entity_id
_entity_poly.type
_entity_poly.pdbx_seq_one_letter_code
_entity_poly.pdbx_strand_id
1 'polypeptide(L)'
;MNSKLIKVSMEALVTIAISCGLLFLPLSYQSMGIDVAILPLIIFALRRGVLPSVMTNLVFGLVVFLIQYPVAGSVGSNIVDTVIAYLMVTLAALFARNTVRTAFNVRLSSTRLNIVTASLFAVLASQVMHLFAMTMASPTVLNESLVSFSEGFQGIWLIMLLLWIGISLVLVILLQIKREIFVPKNTRFLSRREKSHLLND
;
A
#
# COMPACT_ATOMS: atom_id res chain seq x y z
N MET A 1 -28.41 11.60 -2.68
CA MET A 1 -27.23 10.71 -2.69
C MET A 1 -26.07 11.39 -1.95
N ASN A 2 -25.42 10.75 -0.97
CA ASN A 2 -24.46 11.42 -0.09
C ASN A 2 -23.18 11.81 -0.85
N SER A 3 -23.01 13.10 -1.16
CA SER A 3 -21.92 13.62 -2.02
C SER A 3 -20.52 13.27 -1.51
N LYS A 4 -20.38 13.07 -0.19
CA LYS A 4 -19.12 12.66 0.43
C LYS A 4 -18.75 11.21 0.09
N LEU A 5 -19.72 10.31 0.11
CA LEU A 5 -19.50 8.89 -0.15
C LEU A 5 -19.09 8.68 -1.60
N ILE A 6 -19.76 9.35 -2.54
CA ILE A 6 -19.42 9.33 -3.97
C ILE A 6 -17.96 9.77 -4.21
N LYS A 7 -17.53 10.87 -3.58
CA LYS A 7 -16.14 11.36 -3.72
C LYS A 7 -15.11 10.35 -3.19
N VAL A 8 -15.42 9.66 -2.09
CA VAL A 8 -14.52 8.63 -1.53
C VAL A 8 -14.47 7.41 -2.45
N SER A 9 -15.63 6.95 -2.96
CA SER A 9 -15.71 5.83 -3.89
C SER A 9 -15.00 6.13 -5.22
N MET A 10 -15.13 7.34 -5.75
CA MET A 10 -14.40 7.78 -6.95
C MET A 10 -12.88 7.76 -6.73
N GLU A 11 -12.38 8.29 -5.61
CA GLU A 11 -10.95 8.21 -5.29
C GLU A 11 -10.47 6.76 -5.12
N ALA A 12 -11.30 5.89 -4.52
CA ALA A 12 -10.98 4.47 -4.40
C ALA A 12 -10.87 3.78 -5.76
N LEU A 13 -11.82 4.03 -6.67
CA LEU A 13 -11.82 3.48 -8.03
C LEU A 13 -10.60 3.94 -8.83
N VAL A 14 -10.25 5.23 -8.76
CA VAL A 14 -9.04 5.76 -9.40
C VAL A 14 -7.78 5.10 -8.82
N THR A 15 -7.73 4.92 -7.51
CA THR A 15 -6.60 4.24 -6.84
C THR A 15 -6.46 2.81 -7.35
N ILE A 16 -7.56 2.05 -7.37
CA ILE A 16 -7.59 0.67 -7.88
C ILE A 16 -7.14 0.63 -9.34
N ALA A 17 -7.63 1.52 -10.18
CA ALA A 17 -7.27 1.56 -11.60
C ALA A 17 -5.77 1.83 -11.82
N ILE A 18 -5.20 2.79 -11.07
CA ILE A 18 -3.76 3.08 -11.14
C ILE A 18 -2.95 1.88 -10.64
N SER A 19 -3.34 1.28 -9.51
CA SER A 19 -2.68 0.08 -8.98
C SER A 19 -2.76 -1.08 -9.97
N CYS A 20 -3.89 -1.28 -10.65
CA CYS A 20 -4.02 -2.31 -11.70
C CYS A 20 -3.05 -2.04 -12.86
N GLY A 21 -2.91 -0.77 -13.28
CA GLY A 21 -1.93 -0.40 -14.29
C GLY A 21 -0.49 -0.70 -13.88
N LEU A 22 -0.15 -0.48 -12.60
CA LEU A 22 1.17 -0.76 -12.05
C LEU A 22 1.50 -2.26 -11.99
N LEU A 23 0.50 -3.15 -11.87
CA LEU A 23 0.72 -4.61 -11.91
C LEU A 23 1.35 -5.09 -13.22
N PHE A 24 1.09 -4.39 -14.33
CA PHE A 24 1.61 -4.78 -15.64
C PHE A 24 3.04 -4.29 -15.89
N LEU A 25 3.63 -3.55 -14.95
CA LEU A 25 5.04 -3.21 -15.05
C LEU A 25 5.87 -4.47 -14.75
N PRO A 26 6.73 -4.94 -15.68
CA PRO A 26 7.54 -6.14 -15.49
C PRO A 26 8.74 -5.82 -14.60
N LEU A 27 8.46 -5.46 -13.36
CA LEU A 27 9.47 -5.20 -12.33
C LEU A 27 9.69 -6.50 -11.58
N SER A 28 10.68 -7.27 -12.02
CA SER A 28 11.14 -8.45 -11.32
C SER A 28 12.64 -8.38 -11.12
N TYR A 29 13.11 -8.82 -9.96
CA TYR A 29 14.52 -9.08 -9.72
C TYR A 29 14.67 -10.59 -9.54
N GLN A 30 15.27 -11.24 -10.54
CA GLN A 30 15.33 -12.70 -10.65
C GLN A 30 13.91 -13.31 -10.56
N SER A 31 13.72 -14.31 -9.70
CA SER A 31 12.47 -15.06 -9.51
C SER A 31 11.43 -14.32 -8.65
N MET A 32 11.71 -13.10 -8.18
CA MET A 32 10.82 -12.33 -7.30
C MET A 32 10.29 -11.05 -7.95
N GLY A 33 8.98 -10.87 -7.93
CA GLY A 33 8.29 -9.65 -8.38
C GLY A 33 8.45 -8.50 -7.38
N ILE A 34 8.72 -7.30 -7.88
CA ILE A 34 8.73 -6.05 -7.11
C ILE A 34 7.35 -5.41 -7.25
N ASP A 35 6.53 -5.52 -6.20
CA ASP A 35 5.16 -5.03 -6.25
C ASP A 35 5.07 -3.52 -5.95
N VAL A 36 5.06 -2.71 -7.01
CA VAL A 36 4.85 -1.25 -6.93
C VAL A 36 3.36 -0.88 -6.88
N ALA A 37 2.45 -1.82 -7.13
CA ALA A 37 1.00 -1.56 -7.14
C ALA A 37 0.45 -1.16 -5.77
N ILE A 38 1.17 -1.45 -4.68
CA ILE A 38 0.83 -1.02 -3.32
C ILE A 38 1.01 0.48 -3.09
N LEU A 39 1.78 1.19 -3.92
CA LEU A 39 2.07 2.63 -3.72
C LEU A 39 0.80 3.50 -3.72
N PRO A 40 -0.09 3.46 -4.73
CA PRO A 40 -1.36 4.19 -4.68
C PRO A 40 -2.25 3.79 -3.50
N LEU A 41 -2.27 2.50 -3.15
CA LEU A 41 -3.04 1.97 -2.02
C LEU A 41 -2.58 2.57 -0.69
N ILE A 42 -1.26 2.70 -0.47
CA ILE A 42 -0.69 3.35 0.72
C ILE A 42 -1.08 4.84 0.77
N ILE A 43 -1.05 5.55 -0.36
CA ILE A 43 -1.49 6.95 -0.43
C ILE A 43 -2.95 7.06 -0.02
N PHE A 44 -3.80 6.20 -0.59
CA PHE A 44 -5.23 6.19 -0.29
C PHE A 44 -5.49 5.85 1.20
N ALA A 45 -4.77 4.86 1.74
CA ALA A 45 -4.81 4.47 3.14
C ALA A 45 -4.48 5.65 4.08
N LEU A 46 -3.38 6.36 3.80
CA LEU A 46 -2.95 7.54 4.55
C LEU A 46 -3.91 8.73 4.42
N ARG A 47 -4.52 8.90 3.25
CA ARG A 47 -5.44 10.01 2.95
C ARG A 47 -6.83 9.80 3.57
N ARG A 48 -7.41 8.59 3.47
CA ARG A 48 -8.81 8.32 3.81
C ARG A 48 -9.00 7.54 5.12
N GLY A 49 -7.95 6.92 5.64
CA GLY A 49 -7.97 6.16 6.88
C GLY A 49 -8.53 4.74 6.72
N VAL A 50 -8.66 4.06 7.86
CA VAL A 50 -8.81 2.59 7.91
C VAL A 50 -10.01 2.07 7.12
N LEU A 51 -11.23 2.51 7.43
CA LEU A 51 -12.43 1.91 6.85
C LEU A 51 -12.50 2.00 5.32
N PRO A 52 -12.26 3.16 4.68
CA PRO A 52 -12.19 3.23 3.21
C PRO A 52 -11.04 2.38 2.64
N SER A 53 -9.88 2.34 3.33
CA SER A 53 -8.72 1.58 2.89
C SER A 53 -8.98 0.08 2.87
N VAL A 54 -9.63 -0.47 3.91
CA VAL A 54 -10.02 -1.89 3.98
C VAL A 54 -10.82 -2.27 2.74
N MET A 55 -11.87 -1.51 2.43
CA MET A 55 -12.77 -1.81 1.31
C MET A 55 -12.04 -1.73 -0.03
N THR A 56 -11.18 -0.72 -0.20
CA THR A 56 -10.44 -0.50 -1.46
C THR A 56 -9.41 -1.59 -1.68
N ASN A 57 -8.65 -1.95 -0.65
CA ASN A 57 -7.60 -2.95 -0.72
C ASN A 57 -8.17 -4.37 -0.87
N LEU A 58 -9.32 -4.65 -0.24
CA LEU A 58 -10.05 -5.90 -0.43
C LEU A 58 -10.52 -6.06 -1.88
N VAL A 59 -11.14 -5.01 -2.45
CA VAL A 59 -11.58 -5.04 -3.85
C VAL A 59 -10.39 -5.18 -4.78
N PHE A 60 -9.30 -4.44 -4.55
CA PHE A 60 -8.09 -4.58 -5.35
C PHE A 60 -7.52 -6.00 -5.29
N GLY A 61 -7.40 -6.60 -4.10
CA GLY A 61 -6.90 -7.96 -3.96
C GLY A 61 -7.79 -9.00 -4.64
N LEU A 62 -9.11 -8.83 -4.63
CA LEU A 62 -10.04 -9.67 -5.41
C LEU A 62 -9.83 -9.50 -6.92
N VAL A 63 -9.60 -8.27 -7.40
CA VAL A 63 -9.29 -8.02 -8.82
C VAL A 63 -7.99 -8.71 -9.22
N VAL A 64 -6.95 -8.62 -8.40
CA VAL A 64 -5.66 -9.28 -8.66
C VAL A 64 -5.84 -10.80 -8.69
N PHE A 65 -6.59 -11.36 -7.73
CA PHE A 65 -6.93 -12.78 -7.71
C PHE A 65 -7.56 -13.22 -9.03
N LEU A 66 -8.53 -12.46 -9.56
CA LEU A 66 -9.18 -12.79 -10.83
C LEU A 66 -8.27 -12.68 -12.04
N ILE A 67 -7.29 -11.77 -12.02
CA ILE A 67 -6.33 -11.56 -13.12
C ILE A 67 -5.26 -12.66 -13.13
N GLN A 68 -4.77 -13.08 -11.96
CA GLN A 68 -3.60 -13.96 -11.83
C GLN A 68 -3.96 -15.45 -11.61
N TYR A 69 -5.23 -15.80 -11.51
CA TYR A 69 -5.65 -17.18 -11.26
C TYR A 69 -5.67 -18.05 -12.55
N PRO A 70 -5.08 -19.29 -12.56
CA PRO A 70 -4.17 -19.91 -11.60
C PRO A 70 -2.74 -20.03 -12.17
N VAL A 71 -1.87 -19.08 -11.85
CA VAL A 71 -0.42 -19.24 -12.04
C VAL A 71 0.13 -20.05 -10.86
N ALA A 72 0.10 -21.38 -10.97
CA ALA A 72 0.76 -22.34 -10.06
C ALA A 72 0.51 -22.18 -8.53
N GLY A 73 -0.38 -23.01 -7.95
CA GLY A 73 -0.56 -23.07 -6.49
C GLY A 73 -1.94 -23.57 -6.09
N SER A 74 -2.15 -23.71 -4.77
CA SER A 74 -3.47 -24.00 -4.21
C SER A 74 -4.36 -22.75 -4.24
N VAL A 75 -5.68 -22.91 -4.25
CA VAL A 75 -6.62 -21.77 -4.12
C VAL A 75 -6.33 -20.97 -2.85
N GLY A 76 -5.98 -21.67 -1.76
CA GLY A 76 -5.63 -21.05 -0.49
C GLY A 76 -4.40 -20.16 -0.56
N SER A 77 -3.30 -20.64 -1.15
CA SER A 77 -2.08 -19.84 -1.33
C SER A 77 -2.35 -18.60 -2.19
N ASN A 78 -3.14 -18.72 -3.26
CA ASN A 78 -3.45 -17.58 -4.13
C ASN A 78 -4.31 -16.52 -3.44
N ILE A 79 -5.25 -16.93 -2.56
CA ILE A 79 -6.03 -15.98 -1.75
C ILE A 79 -5.13 -15.23 -0.76
N VAL A 80 -4.17 -15.94 -0.14
CA VAL A 80 -3.20 -15.32 0.77
C VAL A 80 -2.32 -14.32 0.02
N ASP A 81 -1.78 -14.73 -1.13
CA ASP A 81 -0.86 -13.94 -1.95
C ASP A 81 -1.50 -12.68 -2.52
N THR A 82 -2.79 -12.72 -2.80
CA THR A 82 -3.51 -11.59 -3.40
C THR A 82 -4.35 -10.87 -2.35
N VAL A 83 -5.51 -11.42 -2.02
CA VAL A 83 -6.51 -10.77 -1.16
C VAL A 83 -5.94 -10.38 0.20
N ILE A 84 -5.28 -11.32 0.89
CA ILE A 84 -4.78 -11.06 2.25
C ILE A 84 -3.57 -10.14 2.24
N ALA A 85 -2.62 -10.34 1.33
CA ALA A 85 -1.45 -9.49 1.20
C ALA A 85 -1.84 -8.02 0.93
N TYR A 86 -2.70 -7.77 -0.06
CA TYR A 86 -3.17 -6.41 -0.33
C TYR A 86 -4.01 -5.84 0.81
N LEU A 87 -4.80 -6.66 1.51
CA LEU A 87 -5.53 -6.20 2.68
C LEU A 87 -4.58 -5.68 3.78
N MET A 88 -3.40 -6.27 3.96
CA MET A 88 -2.40 -5.83 4.94
C MET A 88 -1.84 -4.43 4.67
N VAL A 89 -1.89 -3.94 3.42
CA VAL A 89 -1.51 -2.55 3.07
C VAL A 89 -2.35 -1.52 3.84
N THR A 90 -3.53 -1.92 4.31
CA THR A 90 -4.42 -1.11 5.18
C THR A 90 -3.73 -0.66 6.46
N LEU A 91 -2.69 -1.35 6.96
CA LEU A 91 -1.98 -0.94 8.17
C LEU A 91 -1.40 0.47 8.08
N ALA A 92 -1.05 0.96 6.87
CA ALA A 92 -0.66 2.36 6.67
C ALA A 92 -1.73 3.34 7.15
N ALA A 93 -3.01 2.97 7.07
CA ALA A 93 -4.15 3.81 7.44
C ALA A 93 -4.25 4.10 8.95
N LEU A 94 -3.55 3.33 9.80
CA LEU A 94 -3.43 3.62 11.23
C LEU A 94 -2.75 4.97 11.48
N PHE A 95 -1.87 5.38 10.57
CA PHE A 95 -1.13 6.65 10.62
C PHE A 95 -1.89 7.79 9.93
N ALA A 96 -3.05 7.55 9.32
CA ALA A 96 -3.79 8.54 8.54
C ALA A 96 -4.15 9.80 9.35
N ARG A 97 -4.60 9.63 10.60
CA ARG A 97 -4.96 10.76 11.46
C ARG A 97 -3.78 11.70 11.70
N ASN A 98 -2.62 11.12 12.04
CA ASN A 98 -1.41 11.89 12.34
C ASN A 98 -0.86 12.52 11.07
N THR A 99 -0.78 11.76 9.98
CA THR A 99 -0.32 12.23 8.67
C THR A 99 -1.13 13.42 8.18
N VAL A 100 -2.45 13.33 8.19
CA VAL A 100 -3.32 14.42 7.72
C VAL A 100 -3.17 15.68 8.60
N ARG A 101 -3.09 15.53 9.93
CA ARG A 101 -2.94 16.67 10.84
C ARG A 101 -1.58 17.35 10.73
N THR A 102 -0.50 16.57 10.68
CA THR A 102 0.85 17.14 10.54
C THR A 102 1.05 17.73 9.15
N ALA A 103 0.48 17.10 8.11
CA ALA A 103 0.46 17.65 6.77
C ALA A 103 -0.29 18.98 6.77
N PHE A 104 -1.53 19.05 7.27
CA PHE A 104 -2.30 20.29 7.32
C PHE A 104 -1.54 21.44 8.02
N ASN A 105 -0.94 21.16 9.18
CA ASN A 105 -0.19 22.13 9.99
C ASN A 105 1.23 22.46 9.47
N VAL A 106 1.57 22.09 8.24
CA VAL A 106 2.89 22.34 7.61
C VAL A 106 4.06 21.72 8.40
N ARG A 107 3.81 20.69 9.22
CA ARG A 107 4.84 20.00 10.01
C ARG A 107 5.47 18.88 9.17
N LEU A 108 6.33 19.27 8.22
CA LEU A 108 6.90 18.33 7.24
C LEU A 108 7.75 17.23 7.89
N SER A 109 8.53 17.53 8.93
CA SER A 109 9.36 16.52 9.61
C SER A 109 8.50 15.38 10.18
N SER A 110 7.46 15.74 10.94
CA SER A 110 6.52 14.76 11.51
C SER A 110 5.71 14.04 10.43
N THR A 111 5.37 14.72 9.34
CA THR A 111 4.63 14.11 8.22
C THR A 111 5.49 13.09 7.50
N ARG A 112 6.76 13.40 7.23
CA ARG A 112 7.73 12.45 6.65
C ARG A 112 7.87 11.21 7.53
N LEU A 113 8.04 11.40 8.84
CA LEU A 113 8.15 10.29 9.77
C LEU A 113 6.90 9.39 9.73
N ASN A 114 5.69 9.98 9.77
CA ASN A 114 4.44 9.21 9.68
C ASN A 114 4.32 8.44 8.36
N ILE A 115 4.70 9.03 7.23
CA ILE A 115 4.64 8.38 5.92
C ILE A 115 5.64 7.22 5.84
N VAL A 116 6.89 7.46 6.27
CA VAL A 116 7.95 6.45 6.23
C VAL A 116 7.61 5.27 7.14
N THR A 117 7.15 5.51 8.37
CA THR A 117 6.73 4.43 9.28
C THR A 117 5.49 3.70 8.77
N ALA A 118 4.48 4.41 8.26
CA ALA A 118 3.30 3.78 7.70
C ALA A 118 3.61 2.88 6.50
N SER A 119 4.47 3.36 5.59
CA SER A 119 4.92 2.56 4.44
C SER A 119 5.72 1.33 4.86
N LEU A 120 6.53 1.43 5.92
CA LEU A 120 7.26 0.27 6.47
C LEU A 120 6.29 -0.82 6.94
N PHE A 121 5.30 -0.46 7.76
CA PHE A 121 4.31 -1.43 8.25
C PHE A 121 3.47 -2.04 7.13
N ALA A 122 3.09 -1.24 6.13
CA ALA A 122 2.32 -1.74 4.98
C ALA A 122 3.14 -2.71 4.11
N VAL A 123 4.37 -2.34 3.76
CA VAL A 123 5.27 -3.19 2.97
C VAL A 123 5.58 -4.46 3.74
N LEU A 124 6.02 -4.35 5.00
CA LEU A 124 6.37 -5.51 5.81
C LEU A 124 5.20 -6.50 5.93
N ALA A 125 4.01 -6.01 6.30
CA ALA A 125 2.87 -6.91 6.48
C ALA A 125 2.38 -7.53 5.17
N SER A 126 2.40 -6.79 4.06
CA SER A 126 2.06 -7.34 2.73
C SER A 126 3.08 -8.41 2.31
N GLN A 127 4.37 -8.10 2.42
CA GLN A 127 5.45 -9.00 1.97
C GLN A 127 5.58 -10.25 2.84
N VAL A 128 5.27 -10.17 4.14
CA VAL A 128 5.16 -11.36 4.99
C VAL A 128 4.02 -12.27 4.53
N MET A 129 2.91 -11.72 4.04
CA MET A 129 1.81 -12.54 3.50
C MET A 129 2.16 -13.17 2.15
N HIS A 130 2.85 -12.44 1.25
CA HIS A 130 3.39 -13.01 0.01
C HIS A 130 4.36 -14.16 0.31
N LEU A 131 5.27 -13.97 1.28
CA LEU A 131 6.18 -15.02 1.73
C LEU A 131 5.40 -16.22 2.27
N PHE A 132 4.41 -15.99 3.12
CA PHE A 132 3.58 -17.07 3.67
C PHE A 132 2.87 -17.85 2.55
N ALA A 133 2.27 -17.15 1.59
CA ALA A 133 1.65 -17.78 0.42
C ALA A 133 2.64 -18.61 -0.41
N MET A 134 3.84 -18.08 -0.64
CA MET A 134 4.91 -18.77 -1.35
C MET A 134 5.30 -20.08 -0.64
N THR A 135 5.40 -20.06 0.69
CA THR A 135 5.70 -21.28 1.48
C THR A 135 4.55 -22.30 1.48
N MET A 136 3.31 -21.84 1.35
CA MET A 136 2.15 -22.73 1.20
C MET A 136 2.13 -23.40 -0.18
N ALA A 137 2.55 -22.68 -1.23
CA ALA A 137 2.61 -23.21 -2.59
C ALA A 137 3.83 -24.12 -2.82
N SER A 138 4.99 -23.75 -2.26
CA SER A 138 6.24 -24.52 -2.33
C SER A 138 6.98 -24.49 -1.00
N PRO A 139 6.85 -25.54 -0.17
CA PRO A 139 7.49 -25.60 1.15
C PRO A 139 9.03 -25.61 1.12
N THR A 140 9.66 -25.88 -0.03
CA THR A 140 11.12 -25.97 -0.16
C THR A 140 11.81 -24.61 -0.25
N VAL A 141 11.07 -23.52 -0.49
CA VAL A 141 11.61 -22.17 -0.67
C VAL A 141 12.40 -21.67 0.54
N LEU A 142 12.01 -22.07 1.76
CA LEU A 142 12.75 -21.72 2.97
C LEU A 142 14.06 -22.53 3.12
N ASN A 143 14.13 -23.70 2.49
CA ASN A 143 15.26 -24.64 2.57
C ASN A 143 16.29 -24.44 1.45
N GLU A 144 15.94 -23.75 0.36
CA GLU A 144 16.87 -23.33 -0.70
C GLU A 144 17.83 -22.20 -0.24
N SER A 145 17.67 -21.73 1.00
CA SER A 145 18.46 -20.71 1.70
C SER A 145 19.97 -21.00 1.83
N LEU A 146 20.45 -22.17 1.41
CA LEU A 146 21.86 -22.57 1.50
C LEU A 146 22.67 -22.37 0.20
N VAL A 147 22.04 -22.07 -0.94
CA VAL A 147 22.72 -22.17 -2.25
C VAL A 147 22.88 -20.83 -3.00
N SER A 148 22.07 -19.80 -2.69
CA SER A 148 22.24 -18.47 -3.31
C SER A 148 21.79 -17.31 -2.42
N PHE A 149 22.66 -16.32 -2.23
CA PHE A 149 22.34 -15.05 -1.54
C PHE A 149 21.20 -14.27 -2.22
N SER A 150 20.98 -14.50 -3.52
CA SER A 150 20.01 -13.75 -4.31
C SER A 150 18.60 -14.35 -4.33
N GLU A 151 18.46 -15.66 -4.04
CA GLU A 151 17.16 -16.37 -4.05
C GLU A 151 16.77 -16.94 -2.68
N GLY A 152 17.70 -16.98 -1.73
CA GLY A 152 17.43 -17.41 -0.36
C GLY A 152 16.71 -16.36 0.50
N PHE A 153 16.39 -16.74 1.74
CA PHE A 153 15.75 -15.89 2.75
C PHE A 153 16.35 -14.47 2.84
N GLN A 154 17.67 -14.34 2.73
CA GLN A 154 18.37 -13.04 2.76
C GLN A 154 18.03 -12.14 1.56
N GLY A 155 17.85 -12.71 0.36
CA GLY A 155 17.45 -11.99 -0.85
C GLY A 155 16.03 -11.42 -0.74
N ILE A 156 15.11 -12.17 -0.13
CA ILE A 156 13.72 -11.75 0.14
C ILE A 156 13.70 -10.48 1.01
N TRP A 157 14.48 -10.46 2.09
CA TRP A 157 14.58 -9.28 2.97
C TRP A 157 15.22 -8.08 2.27
N LEU A 158 16.22 -8.31 1.42
CA LEU A 158 16.86 -7.24 0.65
C LEU A 158 15.88 -6.60 -0.35
N ILE A 159 15.11 -7.41 -1.08
CA ILE A 159 14.10 -6.93 -2.03
C ILE A 159 13.00 -6.16 -1.30
N MET A 160 12.53 -6.67 -0.16
CA MET A 160 11.56 -5.96 0.69
C MET A 160 12.10 -4.60 1.14
N LEU A 161 13.37 -4.54 1.56
CA LEU A 161 14.03 -3.31 1.97
C LEU A 161 14.12 -2.32 0.80
N LEU A 162 14.53 -2.77 -0.38
CA LEU A 162 14.61 -1.94 -1.59
C LEU A 162 13.23 -1.41 -2.00
N LEU A 163 12.20 -2.25 -1.94
CA LEU A 163 10.82 -1.88 -2.21
C LEU A 163 10.34 -0.79 -1.23
N TRP A 164 10.59 -0.98 0.06
CA TRP A 164 10.25 0.01 1.07
C TRP A 164 11.00 1.34 0.87
N ILE A 165 12.29 1.31 0.58
CA ILE A 165 13.06 2.52 0.25
C ILE A 165 12.48 3.22 -0.97
N GLY A 166 12.18 2.49 -2.04
CA GLY A 166 11.58 3.04 -3.26
C GLY A 166 10.23 3.70 -2.99
N ILE A 167 9.32 3.00 -2.30
CA ILE A 167 7.99 3.52 -1.95
C ILE A 167 8.10 4.73 -1.04
N SER A 168 8.89 4.64 0.04
CA SER A 168 9.03 5.74 0.99
C SER A 168 9.64 6.98 0.34
N LEU A 169 10.63 6.82 -0.55
CA LEU A 169 11.21 7.90 -1.33
C LEU A 169 10.15 8.59 -2.20
N VAL A 170 9.38 7.81 -2.97
CA VAL A 170 8.31 8.35 -3.83
C VAL A 170 7.27 9.09 -3.01
N LEU A 171 6.83 8.54 -1.87
CA LEU A 171 5.85 9.20 -1.01
C LEU A 171 6.38 10.50 -0.40
N VAL A 172 7.66 10.54 -0.01
CA VAL A 172 8.30 11.77 0.50
C VAL A 172 8.45 12.82 -0.59
N ILE A 173 8.81 12.43 -1.82
CA ILE A 173 8.84 13.35 -2.97
C ILE A 173 7.45 13.91 -3.24
N LEU A 174 6.41 13.06 -3.28
CA LEU A 174 5.03 13.51 -3.45
C LEU A 174 4.59 14.49 -2.35
N LEU A 175 5.02 14.27 -1.11
CA LEU A 175 4.76 15.19 0.00
C LEU A 175 5.40 16.57 -0.25
N GLN A 176 6.62 16.60 -0.80
CA GLN A 176 7.34 17.84 -1.12
C GLN A 176 6.72 18.59 -2.30
N ILE A 177 6.24 17.88 -3.32
CA ILE A 177 5.64 18.48 -4.52
C ILE A 177 4.21 18.95 -4.23
N LYS A 178 3.34 18.08 -3.69
CA LYS A 178 1.93 18.37 -3.41
C LYS A 178 1.44 17.66 -2.15
N ARG A 179 1.61 18.33 -1.03
CA ARG A 179 1.08 17.92 0.28
C ARG A 179 -0.42 17.64 0.30
N GLU A 180 -1.20 18.33 -0.53
CA GLU A 180 -2.65 18.14 -0.68
C GLU A 180 -3.04 16.74 -1.16
N ILE A 181 -2.10 15.97 -1.72
CA ILE A 181 -2.28 14.56 -2.05
C ILE A 181 -2.62 13.76 -0.78
N PHE A 182 -2.07 14.12 0.38
CA PHE A 182 -2.33 13.43 1.64
C PHE A 182 -3.50 14.03 2.44
N VAL A 183 -3.94 15.25 2.12
CA VAL A 183 -5.00 15.96 2.87
C VAL A 183 -6.27 16.07 2.02
N PRO A 184 -7.32 15.25 2.26
CA PRO A 184 -8.55 15.40 1.51
C PRO A 184 -9.39 16.56 2.06
N LYS A 185 -9.99 17.36 1.15
CA LYS A 185 -10.88 18.49 1.50
C LYS A 185 -12.00 18.08 2.49
N ASN A 186 -12.49 16.85 2.39
CA ASN A 186 -13.56 16.30 3.24
C ASN A 186 -13.07 15.32 4.31
N THR A 187 -11.91 15.57 4.92
CA THR A 187 -11.35 14.70 5.97
C THR A 187 -12.20 14.69 7.25
N ARG A 188 -12.23 13.55 7.95
CA ARG A 188 -12.79 13.44 9.31
C ARG A 188 -11.78 13.81 10.40
N PHE A 189 -10.50 13.96 10.05
CA PHE A 189 -9.40 14.10 11.01
C PHE A 189 -9.14 15.55 11.45
N LEU A 190 -9.70 16.52 10.73
CA LEU A 190 -9.69 17.95 11.05
C LEU A 190 -11.01 18.39 11.69
N SER A 191 -10.95 19.43 12.51
CA SER A 191 -12.10 20.10 13.12
C SER A 191 -12.93 20.88 12.09
N ARG A 192 -14.15 21.32 12.45
CA ARG A 192 -15.00 22.12 11.54
C ARG A 192 -14.33 23.46 11.15
N ARG A 193 -13.64 24.11 12.08
CA ARG A 193 -12.93 25.38 11.86
C ARG A 193 -11.72 25.22 10.92
N GLU A 194 -10.98 24.13 11.05
CA GLU A 194 -9.87 23.82 10.14
C GLU A 194 -10.37 23.46 8.73
N LYS A 195 -11.54 22.81 8.63
CA LYS A 195 -12.15 22.48 7.32
C LYS A 195 -12.65 23.68 6.56
N SER A 196 -13.17 24.72 7.21
CA SER A 196 -13.62 25.92 6.50
C SER A 196 -12.45 26.63 5.82
N HIS A 197 -11.25 26.58 6.39
CA HIS A 197 -10.04 27.10 5.73
C HIS A 197 -9.74 26.34 4.43
N LEU A 198 -9.79 25.01 4.45
CA LEU A 198 -9.55 24.15 3.27
C LEU A 198 -10.56 24.30 2.12
N LEU A 199 -11.73 24.87 2.39
CA LEU A 199 -12.79 25.05 1.39
C LEU A 199 -12.76 26.47 0.79
N ASN A 200 -12.11 27.40 1.47
CA ASN A 200 -11.98 28.78 1.05
C ASN A 200 -10.65 29.06 0.33
N ASP A 201 -9.70 28.12 0.40
CA ASP A 201 -8.48 28.03 -0.42
C ASP A 201 -8.72 27.18 -1.69
#